data_AF-A0A0D1VPD1-F1
#
_entry.id   AF-A0A0D1VPD1-F1
#
_cell.length_a   1.000
_cell.length_b   1.000
_cell.length_c   1.000
_cell.angle_alpha   90.00
_cell.angle_beta   90.00
_cell.angle_gamma   90.00
#
_symmetry.space_group_name_H-M   'P 1'
#
loop_
_entity.id
_entity.type
_entity.pdbx_description
1 polymer ?
#
loop_
_entity_poly.entity_id
_entity_poly.type
_entity_poly.pdbx_seq_one_letter_code
_entity_poly.pdbx_strand_id
1 'polypeptide(L)'
;MVAYMILICQELLNRDGLLKYWEKIGPTIAPFQPKPLVMYNHFDQIEGDLVEGVALIEFPSAKEAHAWYASEEYKKIQHFRTENSRFISIIVEAGSLPVAQRMLGKQPDRTAESIGGSNR
;
A
#
# COMPACT_ATOMS: atom_id res chain seq x y z
N MET A 1 12.60 -8.39 8.84
CA MET A 1 12.22 -9.37 7.79
C MET A 1 11.74 -8.59 6.58
N VAL A 2 11.84 -9.14 5.37
CA VAL A 2 11.25 -8.49 4.18
C VAL A 2 9.75 -8.33 4.36
N ALA A 3 9.20 -7.28 3.76
CA ALA A 3 7.78 -6.99 3.82
C ALA A 3 7.22 -6.69 2.44
N TYR A 4 5.92 -6.85 2.31
CA TYR A 4 5.18 -6.62 1.10
C TYR A 4 4.15 -5.52 1.33
N MET A 5 4.09 -4.56 0.41
CA MET A 5 2.91 -3.74 0.26
C MET A 5 2.01 -4.37 -0.81
N ILE A 6 0.79 -4.71 -0.41
CA ILE A 6 -0.26 -5.21 -1.28
C ILE A 6 -1.26 -4.08 -1.49
N LEU A 7 -1.50 -3.73 -2.75
CA LEU A 7 -2.51 -2.76 -3.14
C LEU A 7 -3.56 -3.45 -4.00
N ILE A 8 -4.82 -3.34 -3.59
CA ILE A 8 -5.97 -3.87 -4.33
C ILE A 8 -6.88 -2.68 -4.65
N CYS A 9 -6.97 -2.30 -5.92
CA CYS A 9 -7.88 -1.27 -6.42
C CYS A 9 -9.28 -1.86 -6.51
N GLN A 10 -10.16 -1.49 -5.59
CA GLN A 10 -11.56 -1.93 -5.61
C GLN A 10 -12.36 -1.17 -6.66
N GLU A 11 -12.04 0.11 -6.88
CA GLU A 11 -12.79 0.97 -7.79
C GLU A 11 -11.90 2.12 -8.30
N LEU A 12 -11.90 2.35 -9.61
CA LEU A 12 -11.29 3.51 -10.24
C LEU A 12 -12.35 4.60 -10.46
N LEU A 13 -12.17 5.74 -9.80
CA LEU A 13 -13.11 6.86 -9.91
C LEU A 13 -12.74 7.81 -11.04
N ASN A 14 -11.44 8.09 -11.19
CA ASN A 14 -10.93 8.98 -12.24
C ASN A 14 -9.52 8.56 -12.67
N ARG A 15 -9.43 8.07 -13.90
CA ARG A 15 -8.17 7.57 -14.47
C ARG A 15 -7.11 8.66 -14.62
N ASP A 16 -7.48 9.87 -15.03
CA ASP A 16 -6.53 10.96 -15.28
C ASP A 16 -5.93 11.48 -13.97
N GLY A 17 -6.71 11.48 -12.89
CA GLY A 17 -6.21 11.76 -11.55
C GLY A 17 -5.20 10.72 -11.09
N LEU A 18 -5.48 9.43 -11.33
CA LEU A 18 -4.57 8.34 -10.96
C LEU A 18 -3.31 8.28 -11.84
N LEU A 19 -3.38 8.67 -13.12
CA LEU A 19 -2.20 8.84 -13.98
C LEU A 19 -1.18 9.80 -13.35
N LYS A 20 -1.63 10.95 -12.83
CA LYS A 20 -0.77 11.93 -12.15
C LYS A 20 -0.05 11.33 -10.94
N TYR A 21 -0.69 10.40 -10.25
CA TYR A 21 -0.05 9.67 -9.15
C TYR A 21 1.08 8.77 -9.68
N TRP A 22 0.82 7.95 -10.70
CA TRP A 22 1.84 7.05 -11.26
C TRP A 22 3.04 7.78 -11.87
N GLU A 23 2.85 8.96 -12.46
CA GLU A 23 3.95 9.81 -12.95
C GLU A 23 4.86 10.33 -11.83
N LYS A 24 4.33 10.50 -10.60
CA LYS A 24 5.02 11.15 -9.50
C LYS A 24 5.56 10.18 -8.44
N ILE A 25 5.06 8.96 -8.41
CA ILE A 25 5.36 8.00 -7.33
C ILE A 25 6.83 7.57 -7.30
N GLY A 26 7.43 7.37 -8.48
CA GLY A 26 8.78 6.79 -8.64
C GLY A 26 9.84 7.47 -7.77
N PRO A 27 10.04 8.80 -7.88
CA PRO A 27 11.01 9.52 -7.05
C PRO A 27 10.75 9.43 -5.54
N THR A 28 9.49 9.29 -5.10
CA THR A 28 9.17 9.21 -3.67
C THR A 28 9.53 7.84 -3.08
N ILE A 29 9.36 6.78 -3.87
CA ILE A 29 9.52 5.40 -3.40
C ILE A 29 10.95 4.89 -3.59
N ALA A 30 11.67 5.36 -4.61
CA ALA A 30 13.01 4.88 -4.96
C ALA A 30 14.02 4.84 -3.78
N PRO A 31 14.09 5.83 -2.86
CA PRO A 31 15.02 5.80 -1.73
C PRO A 31 14.81 4.63 -0.77
N PHE A 32 13.61 4.04 -0.76
CA PHE A 32 13.21 2.96 0.14
C PHE A 32 13.41 1.57 -0.48
N GLN A 33 14.16 1.50 -1.59
CA GLN A 33 14.56 0.27 -2.28
C GLN A 33 13.39 -0.67 -2.60
N PRO A 34 12.33 -0.14 -3.25
CA PRO A 34 11.19 -0.96 -3.61
C PRO A 34 11.60 -1.94 -4.70
N LYS A 35 11.01 -3.13 -4.66
CA LYS A 35 11.07 -4.10 -5.74
C LYS A 35 9.65 -4.41 -6.21
N PRO A 36 9.20 -3.82 -7.32
CA PRO A 36 7.90 -4.13 -7.91
C PRO A 36 7.87 -5.60 -8.34
N LEU A 37 6.90 -6.37 -7.85
CA LEU A 37 6.71 -7.78 -8.20
C LEU A 37 5.48 -7.96 -9.11
N VAL A 38 4.42 -7.20 -8.85
CA VAL A 38 3.20 -7.16 -9.66
C VAL A 38 2.75 -5.71 -9.74
N MET A 39 2.43 -5.22 -10.94
CA MET A 39 1.95 -3.86 -11.15
C MET A 39 0.84 -3.84 -12.21
N TYR A 40 -0.43 -3.90 -11.78
CA TYR A 40 -1.63 -3.72 -12.62
C TYR A 40 -1.66 -4.55 -13.91
N ASN A 41 -1.10 -5.76 -13.88
CA ASN A 41 -1.10 -6.67 -15.03
C ASN A 41 -2.41 -7.48 -15.07
N HIS A 42 -2.64 -8.23 -16.15
CA HIS A 42 -3.78 -9.12 -16.30
C HIS A 42 -3.85 -10.14 -15.15
N PHE A 43 -5.05 -10.38 -14.62
CA PHE A 43 -5.31 -11.41 -13.61
C PHE A 43 -6.70 -12.02 -13.82
N ASP A 44 -6.82 -13.30 -13.48
CA ASP A 44 -8.11 -13.99 -13.39
C ASP A 44 -8.62 -13.90 -11.96
N GLN A 45 -9.80 -13.30 -11.78
CA GLN A 45 -10.46 -13.30 -10.49
C GLN A 45 -11.28 -14.59 -10.33
N ILE A 46 -10.86 -15.41 -9.37
CA ILE A 46 -11.45 -16.74 -9.15
C ILE A 46 -12.59 -16.68 -8.12
N GLU A 47 -12.49 -15.82 -7.09
CA GLU A 47 -13.48 -15.67 -6.00
C GLU A 47 -13.51 -14.22 -5.46
N GLY A 48 -14.57 -13.85 -4.74
CA GLY A 48 -14.71 -12.56 -4.03
C GLY A 48 -15.31 -11.41 -4.85
N ASP A 49 -15.32 -10.21 -4.27
CA ASP A 49 -15.83 -8.99 -4.90
C ASP A 49 -14.89 -8.50 -6.01
N LEU A 50 -15.44 -8.04 -7.13
CA LEU A 50 -14.66 -7.58 -8.29
C LEU A 50 -13.68 -6.46 -7.91
N VAL A 51 -12.45 -6.58 -8.43
CA VAL A 51 -11.40 -5.55 -8.28
C VAL A 51 -10.87 -5.15 -9.64
N GLU A 52 -10.39 -3.91 -9.75
CA GLU A 52 -9.92 -3.33 -11.01
C GLU A 52 -8.41 -3.43 -11.20
N GLY A 53 -7.66 -3.72 -10.13
CA GLY A 53 -6.20 -3.79 -10.23
C GLY A 53 -5.52 -4.31 -8.98
N VAL A 54 -4.37 -4.94 -9.17
CA VAL A 54 -3.54 -5.47 -8.08
C VAL A 54 -2.10 -4.99 -8.28
N ALA A 55 -1.46 -4.57 -7.18
CA ALA A 55 -0.02 -4.35 -7.13
C ALA A 55 0.59 -5.00 -5.88
N LEU A 56 1.82 -5.48 -6.04
CA LEU A 56 2.62 -6.12 -5.01
C LEU A 56 4.03 -5.55 -5.09
N ILE A 57 4.49 -4.93 -4.01
CA ILE A 57 5.82 -4.32 -3.91
C ILE A 57 6.53 -4.92 -2.72
N GLU A 58 7.73 -5.46 -2.94
CA GLU A 58 8.62 -5.91 -1.86
C GLU A 58 9.47 -4.74 -1.35
N PHE A 59 9.64 -4.68 -0.04
CA PHE A 59 10.53 -3.77 0.66
C PHE A 59 11.53 -4.57 1.52
N PRO A 60 12.72 -4.01 1.80
CA PRO A 60 13.71 -4.64 2.68
C PRO A 60 13.17 -4.98 4.07
N SER A 61 12.27 -4.15 4.60
CA SER A 61 11.44 -4.47 5.76
C SER A 61 10.16 -3.63 5.85
N ALA A 62 9.28 -3.98 6.79
CA ALA A 62 8.07 -3.22 7.07
C ALA A 62 8.39 -1.78 7.49
N LYS A 63 9.53 -1.55 8.14
CA LYS A 63 9.98 -0.21 8.53
C LYS A 63 10.20 0.69 7.32
N GLU A 64 10.86 0.20 6.26
CA GLU A 64 11.09 0.97 5.04
C GLU A 64 9.77 1.27 4.32
N ALA A 65 8.86 0.29 4.26
CA ALA A 65 7.53 0.49 3.67
C ALA A 65 6.73 1.57 4.42
N HIS A 66 6.71 1.52 5.76
CA HIS A 66 6.06 2.53 6.59
C HIS A 66 6.75 3.90 6.49
N ALA A 67 8.08 3.93 6.47
CA ALA A 67 8.84 5.17 6.34
C ALA A 67 8.56 5.88 5.00
N TRP A 68 8.45 5.12 3.91
CA TRP A 68 8.01 5.67 2.63
C TRP A 68 6.59 6.23 2.71
N TYR A 69 5.63 5.45 3.23
CA TYR A 69 4.23 5.89 3.34
C TYR A 69 4.07 7.12 4.24
N ALA A 70 4.91 7.26 5.25
CA ALA A 70 4.93 8.40 6.17
C ALA A 70 5.77 9.60 5.66
N SER A 71 6.50 9.46 4.54
CA SER A 71 7.39 10.50 4.02
C SER A 71 6.64 11.74 3.54
N GLU A 72 7.28 12.90 3.66
CA GLU A 72 6.69 14.18 3.23
C GLU A 72 6.53 14.24 1.71
N GLU A 73 7.45 13.61 0.98
CA GLU A 73 7.47 13.48 -0.46
C GLU A 73 6.27 12.66 -0.95
N TYR A 74 5.95 11.54 -0.30
CA TYR A 74 4.77 10.75 -0.63
C TYR A 74 3.47 11.46 -0.23
N LYS A 75 3.41 12.09 0.96
CA LYS A 75 2.23 12.86 1.40
C LYS A 75 1.83 13.95 0.42
N LYS A 76 2.80 14.60 -0.24
CA LYS A 76 2.53 15.61 -1.29
C LYS A 76 1.75 15.07 -2.49
N ILE A 77 1.82 13.76 -2.76
CA ILE A 77 1.22 13.14 -3.95
C ILE A 77 0.11 12.14 -3.63
N GLN A 78 -0.08 11.75 -2.36
CA GLN A 78 -1.03 10.70 -1.97
C GLN A 78 -2.46 11.00 -2.42
N HIS A 79 -2.85 12.29 -2.42
CA HIS A 79 -4.20 12.75 -2.76
C HIS A 79 -4.60 12.36 -4.19
N PHE A 80 -3.65 12.39 -5.14
CA PHE A 80 -3.90 11.93 -6.52
C PHE A 80 -4.39 10.48 -6.57
N ARG A 81 -3.98 9.62 -5.64
CA ARG A 81 -4.50 8.25 -5.53
C ARG A 81 -5.79 8.20 -4.74
N THR A 82 -5.82 8.74 -3.52
CA THR A 82 -6.94 8.54 -2.57
C THR A 82 -8.22 9.25 -2.98
N GLU A 83 -8.14 10.33 -3.75
CA GLU A 83 -9.33 11.05 -4.25
C GLU A 83 -9.87 10.44 -5.55
N ASN A 84 -9.05 9.69 -6.30
CA ASN A 84 -9.39 9.21 -7.64
C ASN A 84 -9.57 7.69 -7.73
N SER A 85 -9.46 6.98 -6.60
CA SER A 85 -9.61 5.53 -6.54
C SER A 85 -9.89 5.03 -5.11
N ARG A 86 -10.43 3.82 -4.99
CA ARG A 86 -10.60 3.10 -3.73
C ARG A 86 -9.61 1.94 -3.69
N PHE A 87 -8.69 1.97 -2.74
CA PHE A 87 -7.70 0.91 -2.57
C PHE A 87 -7.75 0.32 -1.17
N ILE A 88 -7.68 -1.01 -1.09
CA ILE A 88 -7.16 -1.69 0.10
C ILE A 88 -5.63 -1.65 -0.01
N SER A 89 -4.96 -1.18 1.03
CA SER A 89 -3.50 -1.07 1.09
C SER A 89 -3.00 -1.71 2.37
N ILE A 90 -2.18 -2.75 2.24
CA ILE A 90 -1.72 -3.59 3.36
C ILE A 90 -0.20 -3.64 3.32
N ILE A 91 0.45 -3.40 4.46
CA ILE A 91 1.86 -3.73 4.66
C ILE A 91 1.89 -4.99 5.53
N VAL A 92 2.59 -6.02 5.07
CA VAL A 92 2.66 -7.32 5.75
C VAL A 92 4.09 -7.86 5.72
N GLU A 93 4.55 -8.41 6.83
CA GLU A 93 5.83 -9.11 6.88
C GLU A 93 5.73 -10.48 6.20
N ALA A 94 6.80 -10.90 5.53
CA ALA A 94 6.86 -12.23 4.92
C ALA A 94 6.80 -13.35 5.97
N GLY A 95 6.39 -14.54 5.54
CA GLY A 95 6.39 -15.75 6.36
C GLY A 95 4.98 -16.23 6.71
N SER A 96 4.88 -17.05 7.75
CA SER A 96 3.59 -17.59 8.19
C SER A 96 3.55 -17.73 9.70
N LEU A 97 2.38 -17.47 10.29
CA LEU A 97 2.12 -17.77 11.69
C LEU A 97 1.76 -19.26 11.86
N PRO A 98 2.11 -19.88 13.01
CA PRO A 98 1.55 -21.16 13.43
C PRO A 98 0.02 -21.14 13.32
N VAL A 99 -0.60 -22.25 12.92
CA VAL A 99 -2.05 -22.33 12.65
C VAL A 99 -2.87 -21.79 13.82
N ALA A 100 -2.51 -22.19 15.04
CA ALA A 100 -3.19 -21.75 16.25
C ALA A 100 -3.11 -20.23 16.49
N GLN A 101 -2.18 -19.51 15.87
CA GLN A 101 -1.98 -18.07 16.02
C GLN A 101 -2.58 -17.23 14.88
N ARG A 102 -3.08 -17.87 13.82
CA ARG A 102 -3.67 -17.17 12.67
C ARG A 102 -5.00 -16.52 13.09
N MET A 103 -5.19 -15.25 12.74
CA MET A 103 -6.44 -14.49 12.97
C MET A 103 -6.88 -14.36 14.44
N LEU A 104 -5.97 -14.57 15.41
CA LEU A 104 -6.26 -14.45 16.84
C LEU A 104 -6.31 -13.01 17.38
N GLY A 105 -6.12 -12.00 16.52
CA GLY A 105 -6.28 -10.59 16.89
C GLY A 105 -6.66 -9.75 15.68
N LYS A 106 -7.41 -8.67 15.92
CA LYS A 106 -7.52 -7.58 14.94
C LYS A 106 -6.13 -6.97 14.76
N GLN A 107 -5.39 -7.30 13.69
CA GLN A 107 -4.16 -6.58 13.37
C GLN A 107 -4.48 -5.35 12.51
N PRO A 108 -3.79 -4.20 12.70
CA PRO A 108 -3.32 -3.64 13.98
C PRO A 108 -3.80 -2.19 14.20
N ASP A 109 -3.98 -1.80 15.47
CA ASP A 109 -3.50 -0.48 15.90
C ASP A 109 -2.05 -0.65 16.37
N ARG A 110 -1.12 -0.03 15.62
CA ARG A 110 0.24 0.29 16.06
C ARG A 110 0.61 1.71 15.59
N THR A 111 -0.35 2.63 15.60
CA THR A 111 -0.18 4.05 15.28
C THR A 111 -0.83 4.92 16.36
N ALA A 112 -0.49 4.68 17.62
CA ALA A 112 -0.63 5.70 18.67
C ALA A 112 0.71 6.43 18.95
N GLU A 113 1.76 6.17 18.16
CA GLU A 113 3.04 6.90 18.24
C GLU A 113 3.52 7.24 16.82
N SER A 114 2.93 8.26 16.17
CA SER A 114 3.64 9.21 15.27
C SER A 114 2.73 10.05 14.37
N ILE A 115 1.40 10.06 14.52
CA ILE A 115 0.57 11.04 13.82
C ILE A 115 0.23 12.14 14.81
N GLY A 116 1.09 13.16 14.84
CA GLY A 116 0.86 14.40 15.55
C GLY A 116 -0.54 14.91 15.21
N GLY A 117 -1.39 14.90 16.23
CA GLY A 117 -2.64 15.64 16.22
C GLY A 117 -2.32 17.12 16.08
N SER A 118 -2.43 17.62 14.85
CA SER A 118 -2.62 19.04 14.58
C SER A 118 -3.96 19.19 13.90
N ASN A 119 -4.92 19.70 14.68
CA ASN A 119 -5.95 20.71 14.35
C ASN A 119 -7.19 20.38 15.19
N ARG A 120 -7.56 21.27 16.13
CA ARG A 120 -8.45 22.42 15.87
C ARG A 120 -9.76 21.98 15.26
#